data_AF-A0A3D1D3Q5-F1
#
_entry.id   AF-A0A3D1D3Q5-F1
#
_cell.length_a   1.000
_cell.length_b   1.000
_cell.length_c   1.000
_cell.angle_alpha   90.00
_cell.angle_beta   90.00
_cell.angle_gamma   90.00
#
_symmetry.space_group_name_H-M   'P 1'
#
loop_
_entity.id
_entity.type
_entity.pdbx_description
1 polymer ?
#
loop_
_entity_poly.entity_id
_entity_poly.type
_entity_poly.pdbx_seq_one_letter_code
_entity_poly.pdbx_strand_id
1 'polypeptide(L)' 'MAFSNDKAIYLQIADRLSDEILAGTYKAFDRIPSVREYAARLGVNANTAVKAYDQ' A
#
# COMPACT_ATOMS: atom_id res chain seq x y z
N MET A 1 12.97 -8.10 -0.45
CA MET A 1 12.28 -7.36 0.63
C MET A 1 11.62 -8.38 1.52
N ALA A 2 12.01 -8.45 2.80
CA ALA A 2 11.44 -9.41 3.73
C ALA A 2 10.26 -8.74 4.44
N PHE A 3 9.04 -9.21 4.19
CA PHE A 3 7.90 -8.83 5.01
C PHE A 3 8.13 -9.42 6.41
N SER A 4 8.28 -8.58 7.43
CA SER A 4 8.41 -9.07 8.81
C SER A 4 7.07 -9.60 9.30
N ASN A 5 7.06 -10.75 9.98
CA ASN A 5 5.84 -11.36 10.53
C ASN A 5 5.24 -10.58 11.71
N ASP A 6 5.90 -9.53 12.19
CA ASP A 6 5.50 -8.77 13.38
C ASP A 6 4.29 -7.86 13.15
N LYS A 7 3.99 -7.52 11.88
CA LYS A 7 2.87 -6.63 11.52
C LYS A 7 2.07 -7.26 10.37
N ALA A 8 0.75 -7.17 10.43
CA ALA A 8 -0.08 -7.71 9.36
C ALA A 8 0.28 -7.09 8.01
N ILE A 9 0.29 -7.88 6.94
CA ILE A 9 0.72 -7.44 5.59
C ILE A 9 -0.04 -6.20 5.12
N TYR A 10 -1.34 -6.08 5.43
CA TYR A 10 -2.14 -4.92 5.04
C TYR A 10 -1.66 -3.62 5.73
N LEU A 11 -1.20 -3.69 6.98
CA LEU A 11 -0.63 -2.53 7.68
C LEU A 11 0.70 -2.12 7.05
N GLN A 12 1.53 -3.09 6.66
CA GLN A 12 2.79 -2.79 5.95
C GLN A 12 2.53 -2.13 4.58
N ILE A 13 1.47 -2.55 3.89
CA ILE A 13 1.04 -1.95 2.61
C ILE A 13 0.53 -0.51 2.82
N ALA A 14 -0.27 -0.28 3.86
CA ALA A 14 -0.79 1.03 4.22
C ALA A 14 0.34 2.00 4.60
N ASP A 15 1.22 1.58 5.53
CA ASP A 15 2.39 2.37 5.96
C ASP A 15 3.25 2.75 4.75
N ARG A 16 3.51 1.78 3.84
CA ARG A 16 4.29 2.04 2.64
C ARG A 16 3.63 3.08 1.73
N LEU A 17 2.31 3.00 1.53
CA LEU A 17 1.58 3.98 0.72
C LEU A 17 1.67 5.37 1.35
N SER A 18 1.53 5.46 2.67
CA SER A 18 1.73 6.70 3.43
C SER A 18 3.15 7.25 3.27
N ASP A 19 4.17 6.41 3.35
CA ASP A 19 5.57 6.81 3.13
C ASP A 19 5.80 7.33 1.70
N GLU A 20 5.20 6.70 0.67
CA GLU A 20 5.29 7.16 -0.71
C GLU A 20 4.63 8.54 -0.89
N ILE A 21 3.51 8.81 -0.20
CA ILE A 21 2.85 10.12 -0.16
C ILE A 21 3.74 11.15 0.54
N LEU A 22 4.30 10.81 1.70
CA LEU A 22 5.20 11.69 2.48
C LEU A 22 6.49 12.00 1.71
N ALA A 23 7.01 11.05 0.93
CA ALA A 23 8.15 11.24 0.04
C ALA A 23 7.83 12.12 -1.18
N GLY A 24 6.56 12.50 -1.38
CA GLY A 24 6.13 13.33 -2.51
C GLY A 24 6.01 12.56 -3.83
N THR A 25 5.96 11.22 -3.79
CA THR A 25 5.72 10.38 -4.97
C THR A 25 4.32 10.63 -5.54
N TYR A 26 3.35 10.84 -4.65
CA TYR A 26 2.00 11.26 -4.97
C TYR A 26 1.81 12.65 -4.39
N LYS A 27 1.64 13.66 -5.25
CA LYS A 27 1.39 15.04 -4.77
C LYS A 27 -0.04 15.16 -4.27
N ALA A 28 -0.30 16.22 -3.52
CA ALA A 28 -1.67 16.61 -3.18
C ALA A 28 -2.49 16.71 -4.49
N PHE A 29 -3.67 16.09 -4.48
CA PHE A 29 -4.59 15.99 -5.63
C PHE A 29 -4.16 15.07 -6.78
N ASP A 30 -3.00 14.41 -6.71
CA ASP A 30 -2.67 13.37 -7.67
C ASP A 30 -3.44 12.07 -7.40
N ARG A 31 -3.71 11.33 -8.48
CA ARG A 31 -4.31 10.01 -8.39
C ARG A 31 -3.30 9.02 -7.80
N ILE A 32 -3.59 8.51 -6.61
CA ILE A 32 -2.91 7.33 -6.07
C ILE A 32 -3.29 6.07 -6.87
N PRO A 33 -2.43 5.03 -6.90
CA PRO A 33 -2.77 3.76 -7.52
C PRO A 33 -4.06 3.21 -6.91
N SER A 34 -4.88 2.57 -7.73
CA SER A 34 -6.03 1.80 -7.24
C SER A 34 -5.54 0.57 -6.47
N VAL A 35 -6.42 0.04 -5.62
CA VAL A 35 -6.15 -1.18 -4.84
C VAL A 35 -5.63 -2.33 -5.71
N ARG A 36 -6.20 -2.52 -6.91
CA ARG A 36 -5.79 -3.57 -7.84
C ARG A 36 -4.43 -3.30 -8.47
N GLU A 37 -4.16 -2.05 -8.87
CA GLU A 37 -2.85 -1.64 -9.41
C GLU A 37 -1.75 -1.81 -8.36
N TYR A 38 -2.02 -1.43 -7.12
CA TYR A 38 -1.07 -1.55 -6.02
C TYR A 38 -0.84 -3.01 -5.60
N ALA A 39 -1.91 -3.82 -5.55
CA ALA A 39 -1.81 -5.25 -5.29
C ALA A 39 -0.96 -5.98 -6.34
N ALA A 40 -1.18 -5.68 -7.62
CA ALA A 40 -0.42 -6.25 -8.73
C ALA A 40 1.06 -5.84 -8.69
N ARG A 41 1.36 -4.57 -8.36
CA ARG A 41 2.74 -4.09 -8.19
C ARG A 41 3.48 -4.80 -7.07
N LEU A 42 2.81 -5.03 -5.94
CA LEU A 42 3.41 -5.65 -4.76
C LEU A 42 3.36 -7.18 -4.79
N GLY A 43 2.64 -7.78 -5.73
CA GLY A 43 2.44 -9.24 -5.81
C GLY A 43 1.64 -9.80 -4.62
N VAL A 44 0.73 -8.99 -4.05
CA VAL A 44 -0.07 -9.35 -2.87
C VAL A 44 -1.51 -9.67 -3.25
N ASN A 45 -2.21 -10.38 -2.38
CA ASN A 45 -3.63 -10.67 -2.57
C ASN A 45 -4.43 -9.36 -2.59
N ALA A 46 -5.31 -9.20 -3.60
CA ALA A 46 -6.15 -8.02 -3.74
C ALA A 46 -6.99 -7.74 -2.48
N ASN A 47 -7.47 -8.77 -1.78
CA ASN A 47 -8.22 -8.62 -0.53
C ASN A 47 -7.36 -7.99 0.58
N THR A 48 -6.06 -8.30 0.61
CA THR A 48 -5.11 -7.71 1.55
C THR A 48 -4.86 -6.24 1.23
N ALA A 49 -4.78 -5.89 -0.06
CA ALA A 49 -4.65 -4.51 -0.49
C ALA A 49 -5.93 -3.70 -0.23
N VAL A 50 -7.13 -4.29 -0.39
CA VAL A 50 -8.40 -3.63 -0.02
C VAL A 50 -8.37 -3.28 1.47
N LYS A 51 -7.98 -4.23 2.32
CA LYS A 51 -7.84 -4.01 3.76
C LYS A 51 -6.82 -2.93 4.12
N ALA A 52 -5.82 -2.71 3.28
CA ALA A 52 -4.81 -1.67 3.51
C ALA A 52 -5.35 -0.27 3.20
N TYR A 53 -6.25 -0.14 2.24
CA TYR A 53 -6.88 1.14 1.86
C TYR A 53 -8.06 1.51 2.76
N ASP A 54 -8.62 0.54 3.47
CA ASP A 54 -9.77 0.70 4.39
C ASP A 54 -9.34 0.99 5.85
N GLN A 55 -8.02 1.06 6.11
CA GLN A 55 -7.46 1.53 7.38
C GLN A 55 -7.20 3.03 7.34
#